data_AF-A0A7X6UJM1-F1
#
_entry.id   AF-A0A7X6UJM1-F1
#
_cell.length_a   1.000
_cell.length_b   1.000
_cell.length_c   1.000
_cell.angle_alpha   90.00
_cell.angle_beta   90.00
_cell.angle_gamma   90.00
#
_symmetry.space_group_name_H-M   'P 1'
#
loop_
_entity.id
_entity.type
_entity.pdbx_description
1 polymer ?
#
loop_
_entity_poly.entity_id
_entity_poly.type
_entity_poly.pdbx_seq_one_letter_code
_entity_poly.pdbx_strand_id
1 'polypeptide(L)'
;MLGIKELATFKTICLSLVLIIIMVLIISRNSQTIMRYMVGQEVDFKTADFSQTETLHFNIRYTKTDNENVELVANASEYAYNAVTDFFNSKPQEKTTIIVYPDTESLAHSFGWDKNQKAEGVYWAGSIRVISPDYWQEEVWVTGEYQLQAGPLVHEFAHLMVDEHTRGNYNRWWTEGIAQYVEKKITGFQFREPFSDNQKMMILPLNILNKEFDRDKGAIAYWQSLKIIEFIVDNYGEEKLFVIMDNLGQGDNIKQAITKSLNVNFKDWEISLYQALLQKN
;
A
#
# COMPACT_ATOMS: atom_id res chain seq x y z
N MET A 1 -59.26 14.06 -18.36
CA MET A 1 -57.94 14.71 -18.27
C MET A 1 -57.07 14.11 -17.13
N LEU A 2 -56.99 12.77 -16.99
CA LEU A 2 -56.23 12.11 -15.92
C LEU A 2 -54.83 11.62 -16.34
N GLY A 3 -54.58 11.40 -17.64
CA GLY A 3 -53.34 10.76 -18.12
C GLY A 3 -52.07 11.62 -18.17
N ILE A 4 -52.15 12.95 -18.00
CA ILE A 4 -50.97 13.84 -18.16
C ILE A 4 -50.17 13.93 -16.85
N LYS A 5 -50.82 13.87 -15.68
CA LYS A 5 -50.15 13.95 -14.37
C LYS A 5 -49.37 12.68 -14.02
N GLU A 6 -49.92 11.50 -14.29
CA GLU A 6 -49.21 10.22 -14.06
C GLU A 6 -47.96 10.09 -14.91
N LEU A 7 -48.02 10.53 -16.18
CA LEU A 7 -46.88 10.50 -17.08
C LEU A 7 -45.76 11.47 -16.64
N ALA A 8 -46.12 12.64 -16.11
CA ALA A 8 -45.16 13.60 -15.55
C ALA A 8 -44.48 13.03 -14.29
N THR A 9 -45.25 12.44 -13.37
CA THR A 9 -44.71 11.79 -12.16
C THR A 9 -43.80 10.62 -12.50
N PHE A 10 -44.18 9.78 -13.47
CA PHE A 10 -43.36 8.67 -13.94
C PHE A 10 -42.03 9.15 -14.55
N LYS A 11 -42.07 10.20 -15.38
CA LYS A 11 -40.86 10.83 -15.94
C LYS A 11 -39.95 11.39 -14.84
N THR A 12 -40.51 12.06 -13.83
CA THR A 12 -39.73 12.58 -12.70
C THR A 12 -39.08 11.45 -11.90
N ILE A 13 -39.79 10.36 -11.61
CA ILE A 13 -39.24 9.19 -10.91
C ILE A 13 -38.12 8.56 -11.74
N CYS A 14 -38.34 8.38 -13.05
CA CYS A 14 -37.34 7.80 -13.95
C CYS A 14 -36.09 8.68 -14.04
N LEU A 15 -36.25 10.00 -14.15
CA LEU A 15 -35.13 10.95 -14.14
C LEU A 15 -34.35 10.91 -12.82
N SER A 16 -35.04 10.86 -11.68
CA SER A 16 -34.41 10.72 -10.36
C SER A 16 -33.63 9.41 -10.23
N LEU A 17 -34.17 8.28 -10.71
CA LEU A 17 -33.46 7.01 -10.71
C LEU A 17 -32.22 7.04 -11.59
N VAL A 18 -32.30 7.66 -12.77
CA VAL A 18 -31.14 7.87 -13.65
C VAL A 18 -30.08 8.73 -12.97
N LEU A 19 -30.48 9.82 -12.31
CA LEU A 19 -29.58 10.68 -11.53
C LEU A 19 -28.92 9.91 -10.37
N ILE A 20 -29.67 9.08 -9.64
CA ILE A 20 -29.13 8.23 -8.57
C ILE A 20 -28.13 7.24 -9.13
N ILE A 21 -28.43 6.58 -10.26
CA ILE A 21 -27.50 5.64 -10.90
C ILE A 21 -26.24 6.36 -11.35
N ILE A 22 -26.35 7.52 -11.99
CA ILE A 22 -25.20 8.34 -12.39
C ILE A 22 -24.37 8.73 -11.15
N MET A 23 -25.01 9.15 -10.06
CA MET A 23 -24.34 9.50 -8.82
C MET A 23 -23.63 8.29 -8.19
N VAL A 24 -24.27 7.12 -8.15
CA VAL A 24 -23.67 5.87 -7.68
C VAL A 24 -22.48 5.47 -8.53
N LEU A 25 -22.57 5.61 -9.86
CA LEU A 25 -21.45 5.34 -10.78
C LEU A 25 -20.30 6.33 -10.61
N ILE A 26 -20.59 7.61 -10.38
CA ILE A 26 -19.56 8.62 -10.10
C ILE A 26 -18.89 8.31 -8.74
N ILE A 27 -19.68 8.01 -7.71
CA ILE A 27 -19.15 7.68 -6.37
C ILE A 27 -18.34 6.40 -6.42
N SER A 28 -18.82 5.34 -7.08
CA SER A 28 -18.11 4.07 -7.17
C SER A 28 -16.79 4.23 -7.94
N ARG A 29 -16.81 4.99 -9.05
CA ARG A 29 -15.62 5.28 -9.85
C ARG A 29 -14.60 6.16 -9.12
N ASN A 30 -15.04 7.07 -8.25
CA ASN A 30 -14.18 7.98 -7.47
C ASN A 30 -14.08 7.58 -5.99
N SER A 31 -14.40 6.32 -5.67
CA SER A 31 -14.51 5.83 -4.30
C SER A 31 -13.20 6.00 -3.52
N GLN A 32 -12.06 5.81 -4.19
CA GLN A 32 -10.74 6.04 -3.61
C GLN A 32 -10.47 7.50 -3.27
N THR A 33 -10.75 8.43 -4.16
CA THR A 33 -10.60 9.87 -3.89
C THR A 33 -11.47 10.31 -2.72
N ILE A 34 -12.72 9.81 -2.67
CA ILE A 34 -13.64 10.08 -1.55
C ILE A 34 -13.08 9.48 -0.25
N MET A 35 -12.58 8.24 -0.28
CA MET A 35 -11.97 7.60 0.88
C MET A 35 -10.77 8.40 1.40
N ARG A 36 -9.83 8.76 0.52
CA ARG A 36 -8.65 9.58 0.87
C ARG A 36 -9.05 10.91 1.50
N TYR A 37 -10.05 11.59 0.94
CA TYR A 37 -10.57 12.83 1.51
C TYR A 37 -11.15 12.62 2.92
N MET A 38 -11.98 11.60 3.11
CA MET A 38 -12.57 11.31 4.43
C MET A 38 -11.52 10.95 5.47
N VAL A 39 -10.54 10.10 5.12
CA VAL A 39 -9.44 9.75 6.01
C VAL A 39 -8.57 10.97 6.31
N GLY A 40 -8.32 11.83 5.33
CA GLY A 40 -7.62 13.10 5.54
C GLY A 40 -8.31 13.98 6.57
N GLN A 41 -9.64 14.14 6.49
CA GLN A 41 -10.43 14.90 7.47
C GLN A 41 -10.40 14.25 8.86
N GLU A 42 -10.45 12.91 8.93
CA GLU A 42 -10.34 12.18 10.19
C GLU A 42 -8.97 12.39 10.84
N VAL A 43 -7.89 12.28 10.06
CA VAL A 43 -6.52 12.56 10.49
C VAL A 43 -6.42 13.99 10.98
N ASP A 44 -6.97 14.95 10.23
CA ASP A 44 -6.96 16.37 10.59
C ASP A 44 -7.59 16.61 11.96
N PHE A 45 -8.74 15.98 12.22
CA PHE A 45 -9.44 16.09 13.48
C PHE A 45 -8.70 15.38 14.62
N LYS A 46 -8.25 14.14 14.42
CA LYS A 46 -7.60 13.31 15.45
C LYS A 46 -6.22 13.81 15.86
N THR A 47 -5.58 14.62 15.03
CA THR A 47 -4.22 15.15 15.25
C THR A 47 -4.22 16.67 15.38
N ALA A 48 -5.35 17.28 15.72
CA ALA A 48 -5.47 18.74 15.82
C ALA A 48 -4.60 19.36 16.92
N ASP A 49 -4.22 18.58 17.93
CA ASP A 49 -3.35 18.96 19.04
C ASP A 49 -1.86 18.60 18.81
N PHE A 50 -1.55 17.96 17.68
CA PHE A 50 -0.19 17.58 17.34
C PHE A 50 0.61 18.81 16.90
N SER A 51 1.92 18.75 17.13
CA SER A 51 2.85 19.71 16.51
C SER A 51 2.99 19.38 15.02
N GLN A 52 3.35 20.36 14.20
CA GLN A 52 3.50 20.18 12.77
C GLN A 52 4.79 20.82 12.27
N THR A 53 5.46 20.13 11.36
CA THR A 53 6.55 20.66 10.54
C THR A 53 6.32 20.27 9.08
N GLU A 54 7.04 20.91 8.18
CA GLU A 54 6.90 20.71 6.75
C GLU A 54 8.26 20.56 6.08
N THR A 55 8.34 19.63 5.14
CA THR A 55 9.44 19.48 4.21
C THR A 55 8.98 19.87 2.81
N LEU A 56 9.80 19.62 1.77
CA LEU A 56 9.39 19.89 0.39
C LEU A 56 8.20 19.00 -0.02
N HIS A 57 8.22 17.73 0.38
CA HIS A 57 7.24 16.73 -0.07
C HIS A 57 6.30 16.20 1.03
N PHE A 58 6.50 16.58 2.30
CA PHE A 58 5.71 16.06 3.42
C PHE A 58 5.20 17.12 4.39
N ASN A 59 3.97 16.90 4.86
CA ASN A 59 3.43 17.53 6.07
C ASN A 59 3.56 16.53 7.22
N ILE A 60 4.35 16.85 8.23
CA ILE A 60 4.66 15.91 9.32
C ILE A 60 3.98 16.39 10.59
N ARG A 61 3.10 15.56 11.14
CA ARG A 61 2.41 15.78 12.41
C ARG A 61 2.94 14.83 13.47
N TYR A 62 3.22 15.34 14.65
CA TYR A 62 3.91 14.57 15.69
C TYR A 62 3.55 15.05 17.09
N THR A 63 3.75 14.18 18.08
CA THR A 63 3.51 14.53 19.48
C THR A 63 4.67 15.33 20.06
N LYS A 64 4.45 16.05 21.17
CA LYS A 64 5.52 16.83 21.82
C LYS A 64 6.70 15.97 22.28
N THR A 65 6.47 14.68 22.54
CA THR A 65 7.51 13.70 22.90
C THR A 65 8.52 13.53 21.76
N ASP A 66 8.07 13.66 20.51
CA ASP A 66 8.88 13.43 19.32
C ASP A 66 9.54 14.70 18.77
N ASN A 67 9.51 15.82 19.51
CA ASN A 67 10.12 17.09 19.09
C ASN A 67 11.60 16.95 18.71
N GLU A 68 12.35 16.14 19.46
CA GLU A 68 13.79 15.93 19.22
C GLU A 68 14.06 14.97 18.06
N ASN A 69 13.08 14.14 17.70
CA ASN A 69 13.19 13.09 16.68
C ASN A 69 12.57 13.48 15.33
N VAL A 70 11.81 14.58 15.26
CA VAL A 70 11.09 14.96 14.03
C VAL A 70 12.02 15.28 12.86
N GLU A 71 13.23 15.80 13.12
CA GLU A 71 14.21 16.07 12.06
C GLU A 71 14.71 14.76 11.43
N LEU A 72 14.84 13.69 12.21
CA LEU A 72 15.17 12.35 11.70
C LEU A 72 14.04 11.86 10.78
N VAL A 73 12.78 11.98 11.21
CA VAL A 73 11.61 11.62 10.38
C VAL A 73 11.57 12.43 9.08
N ALA A 74 11.87 13.73 9.14
CA ALA A 74 11.91 14.61 7.97
C ALA A 74 12.99 14.22 6.97
N ASN A 75 14.19 13.89 7.44
CA ASN A 75 15.29 13.46 6.56
C ASN A 75 15.02 12.07 5.97
N ALA A 76 14.50 11.14 6.78
CA ALA A 76 14.14 9.80 6.35
C ALA A 76 13.00 9.82 5.32
N SER A 77 12.00 10.69 5.48
CA SER A 77 10.88 10.81 4.55
C SER A 77 11.32 11.38 3.21
N GLU A 78 12.17 12.40 3.19
CA GLU A 78 12.73 12.97 1.96
C GLU A 78 13.64 11.99 1.22
N TYR A 79 14.42 11.18 1.96
CA TYR A 79 15.16 10.06 1.36
C TYR A 79 14.23 9.05 0.71
N ALA A 80 13.20 8.58 1.44
CA ALA A 80 12.23 7.62 0.94
C ALA A 80 11.50 8.16 -0.30
N TYR A 81 11.12 9.44 -0.30
CA TYR A 81 10.53 10.10 -1.44
C TYR A 81 11.42 10.00 -2.68
N ASN A 82 12.67 10.46 -2.58
CA ASN A 82 13.57 10.47 -3.74
C ASN A 82 13.83 9.04 -4.25
N ALA A 83 14.20 8.12 -3.36
CA ALA A 83 14.55 6.76 -3.76
C ALA A 83 13.37 5.99 -4.37
N VAL A 84 12.16 6.13 -3.81
CA VAL A 84 10.98 5.44 -4.31
C VAL A 84 10.43 6.12 -5.57
N THR A 85 10.40 7.45 -5.66
CA THR A 85 9.96 8.11 -6.90
C THR A 85 10.89 7.84 -8.09
N ASP A 86 12.19 7.68 -7.84
CA ASP A 86 13.15 7.21 -8.84
C ASP A 86 12.84 5.78 -9.29
N PHE A 87 12.53 4.87 -8.36
CA PHE A 87 12.12 3.50 -8.71
C PHE A 87 10.84 3.47 -9.56
N PHE A 88 9.82 4.24 -9.16
CA PHE A 88 8.53 4.29 -9.87
C PHE A 88 8.53 5.18 -11.11
N ASN A 89 9.61 5.94 -11.36
CA ASN A 89 9.71 6.96 -12.40
C ASN A 89 8.48 7.90 -12.45
N SER A 90 7.95 8.23 -11.27
CA SER A 90 6.74 9.04 -11.10
C SER A 90 6.69 9.58 -9.67
N LYS A 91 5.87 10.62 -9.47
CA LYS A 91 5.78 11.35 -8.20
C LYS A 91 4.34 11.33 -7.68
N PRO A 92 4.13 11.37 -6.35
CA PRO A 92 2.81 11.56 -5.79
C PRO A 92 2.12 12.81 -6.31
N GLN A 93 0.79 12.78 -6.40
CA GLN A 93 0.03 13.94 -6.87
C GLN A 93 0.07 15.13 -5.91
N GLU A 94 0.12 14.83 -4.60
CA GLU A 94 -0.02 15.81 -3.53
C GLU A 94 1.09 15.61 -2.49
N LYS A 95 1.31 16.64 -1.67
CA LYS A 95 2.19 16.55 -0.50
C LYS A 95 1.64 15.49 0.46
N THR A 96 2.47 14.53 0.86
CA THR A 96 2.00 13.40 1.69
C THR A 96 2.01 13.78 3.17
N THR A 97 0.96 13.40 3.90
CA THR A 97 0.91 13.60 5.35
C THR A 97 1.52 12.41 6.07
N ILE A 98 2.52 12.67 6.93
CA ILE A 98 3.10 11.71 7.86
C ILE A 98 2.60 12.03 9.27
N ILE A 99 2.17 11.00 10.01
CA ILE A 99 1.80 11.11 11.41
C ILE A 99 2.73 10.24 12.25
N VAL A 100 3.43 10.85 13.20
CA VAL A 100 4.34 10.18 14.13
C VAL A 100 3.61 9.95 15.45
N TYR A 101 3.54 8.69 15.87
CA TYR A 101 2.99 8.26 17.15
C TYR A 101 4.12 7.88 18.11
N PRO A 102 3.99 8.20 19.41
CA PRO A 102 5.07 8.01 20.37
C PRO A 102 5.34 6.53 20.67
N ASP A 103 4.37 5.63 20.44
CA ASP A 103 4.46 4.21 20.74
C ASP A 103 3.52 3.36 19.86
N THR A 104 3.73 2.04 19.89
CA THR A 104 2.94 1.07 19.13
C THR A 104 1.47 1.02 19.55
N GLU A 105 1.16 1.32 20.82
CA GLU A 105 -0.23 1.29 21.32
C GLU A 105 -1.04 2.44 20.72
N SER A 106 -0.46 3.63 20.69
CA SER A 106 -1.03 4.84 20.10
C SER A 106 -1.24 4.67 18.59
N LEU A 107 -0.27 4.06 17.90
CA LEU A 107 -0.42 3.72 16.48
C LEU A 107 -1.57 2.73 16.24
N ALA A 108 -1.62 1.62 16.99
CA ALA A 108 -2.68 0.62 16.86
C ALA A 108 -4.08 1.22 17.15
N HIS A 109 -4.18 2.05 18.18
CA HIS A 109 -5.42 2.75 18.54
C HIS A 109 -5.90 3.69 17.42
N SER A 110 -4.99 4.28 16.65
CA SER A 110 -5.33 5.14 15.51
C SER A 110 -6.14 4.42 14.42
N PHE A 111 -6.01 3.10 14.33
CA PHE A 111 -6.71 2.21 13.38
C PHE A 111 -7.85 1.42 14.00
N GLY A 112 -8.06 1.53 15.32
CA GLY A 112 -9.01 0.67 16.05
C GLY A 112 -8.57 -0.80 16.09
N TRP A 113 -7.26 -1.07 15.96
CA TRP A 113 -6.69 -2.41 16.03
C TRP A 113 -6.48 -2.86 17.48
N ASP A 114 -6.52 -4.16 17.72
CA ASP A 114 -6.08 -4.74 19.00
C ASP A 114 -4.58 -4.54 19.20
N LYS A 115 -4.16 -4.34 20.46
CA LYS A 115 -2.78 -3.97 20.88
C LYS A 115 -1.65 -4.92 20.46
N ASN A 116 -1.97 -6.04 19.80
CA ASN A 116 -1.02 -7.10 19.44
C ASN A 116 -0.35 -6.91 18.07
N GLN A 117 -0.79 -5.93 17.25
CA GLN A 117 -0.11 -5.62 15.99
C GLN A 117 1.09 -4.69 16.25
N LYS A 118 2.29 -5.21 16.01
CA LYS A 118 3.57 -4.49 16.15
C LYS A 118 4.05 -4.03 14.77
N ALA A 119 3.36 -3.06 14.20
CA ALA A 119 3.78 -2.40 12.97
C ALA A 119 4.65 -1.18 13.32
N GLU A 120 5.74 -0.95 12.59
CA GLU A 120 6.55 0.27 12.72
C GLU A 120 5.99 1.41 11.87
N GLY A 121 5.34 1.06 10.76
CA GLY A 121 4.65 1.97 9.86
C GLY A 121 3.35 1.36 9.33
N VAL A 122 2.45 2.22 8.87
CA VAL A 122 1.24 1.85 8.14
C VAL A 122 0.86 2.96 7.16
N TYR A 123 0.77 2.62 5.89
CA TYR A 123 0.09 3.39 4.87
C TYR A 123 -1.41 3.16 4.92
N TRP A 124 -2.18 4.25 4.98
CA TRP A 124 -3.63 4.20 4.91
C TRP A 124 -4.22 5.42 4.20
N ALA A 125 -4.81 5.15 3.04
CA ALA A 125 -5.63 6.07 2.25
C ALA A 125 -5.03 7.48 2.11
N GLY A 126 -3.78 7.55 1.63
CA GLY A 126 -3.07 8.81 1.37
C GLY A 126 -2.28 9.37 2.55
N SER A 127 -2.31 8.71 3.71
CA SER A 127 -1.50 9.09 4.87
C SER A 127 -0.53 7.97 5.26
N ILE A 128 0.64 8.35 5.75
CA ILE A 128 1.63 7.42 6.31
C ILE A 128 1.66 7.64 7.82
N ARG A 129 1.50 6.58 8.60
CA ARG A 129 1.57 6.63 10.07
C ARG A 129 2.75 5.80 10.53
N VAL A 130 3.61 6.36 11.37
CA VAL A 130 4.81 5.67 11.86
C VAL A 130 4.91 5.80 13.37
N ILE A 131 5.55 4.84 14.03
CA ILE A 131 5.98 5.00 15.43
C ILE A 131 7.20 5.91 15.51
N SER A 132 7.54 6.38 16.70
CA SER A 132 8.73 7.21 16.96
C SER A 132 10.01 6.50 16.50
N PRO A 133 10.99 7.22 15.93
CA PRO A 133 12.27 6.66 15.50
C PRO A 133 13.03 5.86 16.56
N ASP A 134 12.82 6.16 17.84
CA ASP A 134 13.40 5.43 18.97
C ASP A 134 13.08 3.92 18.95
N TYR A 135 12.03 3.53 18.22
CA TYR A 135 11.57 2.14 18.11
C TYR A 135 11.80 1.51 16.74
N TRP A 136 12.36 2.24 15.76
CA TRP A 136 12.60 1.68 14.43
C TRP A 136 13.76 0.69 14.49
N GLN A 137 13.51 -0.54 14.04
CA GLN A 137 14.54 -1.59 14.03
C GLN A 137 15.48 -1.50 12.82
N GLU A 138 15.10 -0.74 11.79
CA GLU A 138 15.84 -0.61 10.53
C GLU A 138 16.83 0.55 10.53
N GLU A 139 18.12 0.22 10.46
CA GLU A 139 19.19 1.16 10.11
C GLU A 139 19.62 0.91 8.65
N VAL A 140 19.46 1.91 7.76
CA VAL A 140 19.85 1.79 6.34
C VAL A 140 21.22 2.43 6.14
N TRP A 141 22.13 1.68 5.52
CA TRP A 141 23.48 2.16 5.19
C TRP A 141 23.44 2.97 3.89
N VAL A 142 23.30 4.29 4.00
CA VAL A 142 23.35 5.20 2.84
C VAL A 142 24.81 5.57 2.57
N THR A 143 25.56 4.62 2.01
CA THR A 143 26.95 4.73 1.54
C THR A 143 28.00 5.13 2.59
N GLY A 144 29.06 4.31 2.74
CA GLY A 144 30.41 4.66 3.22
C GLY A 144 30.59 5.28 4.62
N GLU A 145 29.90 6.38 4.92
CA GLU A 145 30.11 7.23 6.10
C GLU A 145 28.81 7.83 6.69
N TYR A 146 27.61 7.58 6.10
CA TYR A 146 26.32 8.08 6.63
C TYR A 146 25.31 6.94 6.90
N GLN A 147 24.94 6.77 8.17
CA GLN A 147 23.82 5.91 8.58
C GLN A 147 22.55 6.76 8.53
N LEU A 148 21.64 6.47 7.60
CA LEU A 148 20.30 7.03 7.65
C LEU A 148 19.36 5.95 8.19
N GLN A 149 18.76 6.21 9.33
CA GLN A 149 17.67 5.38 9.82
C GLN A 149 16.42 5.71 8.99
N ALA A 150 16.27 5.03 7.84
CA ALA A 150 15.11 5.28 6.96
C ALA A 150 13.80 4.79 7.60
N GLY A 151 13.89 3.83 8.54
CA GLY A 151 12.73 3.21 9.18
C GLY A 151 11.77 2.61 8.15
N PRO A 152 10.47 2.49 8.49
CA PRO A 152 9.47 1.90 7.60
C PRO A 152 9.10 2.80 6.42
N LEU A 153 9.69 3.99 6.28
CA LEU A 153 9.21 5.01 5.34
C LEU A 153 9.38 4.62 3.87
N VAL A 154 10.42 3.86 3.51
CA VAL A 154 10.58 3.35 2.14
C VAL A 154 9.44 2.39 1.81
N HIS A 155 9.10 1.48 2.73
CA HIS A 155 8.01 0.53 2.61
C HIS A 155 6.65 1.23 2.48
N GLU A 156 6.33 2.12 3.44
CA GLU A 156 5.03 2.79 3.48
C GLU A 156 4.83 3.74 2.30
N PHE A 157 5.91 4.39 1.83
CA PHE A 157 5.84 5.24 0.66
C PHE A 157 5.70 4.44 -0.63
N ALA A 158 6.27 3.23 -0.72
CA ALA A 158 6.02 2.32 -1.82
C ALA A 158 4.54 1.89 -1.89
N HIS A 159 3.89 1.64 -0.74
CA HIS A 159 2.44 1.41 -0.70
C HIS A 159 1.63 2.58 -1.27
N LEU A 160 2.00 3.82 -0.93
CA LEU A 160 1.36 5.02 -1.49
C LEU A 160 1.47 5.06 -3.02
N MET A 161 2.67 4.82 -3.55
CA MET A 161 2.89 4.82 -5.00
C MET A 161 2.10 3.71 -5.70
N VAL A 162 2.01 2.51 -5.11
CA VAL A 162 1.15 1.42 -5.61
C VAL A 162 -0.31 1.85 -5.63
N ASP A 163 -0.82 2.44 -4.55
CA ASP A 163 -2.21 2.91 -4.46
C ASP A 163 -2.53 3.97 -5.53
N GLU A 164 -1.60 4.89 -5.82
CA GLU A 164 -1.78 5.88 -6.89
C GLU A 164 -1.78 5.27 -8.29
N HIS A 165 -0.81 4.40 -8.62
CA HIS A 165 -0.75 3.77 -9.94
C HIS A 165 -1.97 2.90 -10.23
N THR A 166 -2.37 2.13 -9.23
CA THR A 166 -3.50 1.19 -9.34
C THR A 166 -4.84 1.87 -9.07
N ARG A 167 -4.86 3.17 -8.74
CA ARG A 167 -6.07 3.89 -8.31
C ARG A 167 -6.85 3.11 -7.25
N GLY A 168 -6.13 2.58 -6.27
CA GLY A 168 -6.62 1.73 -5.18
C GLY A 168 -7.26 0.41 -5.58
N ASN A 169 -7.06 -0.06 -6.82
CA ASN A 169 -7.51 -1.38 -7.27
C ASN A 169 -6.37 -2.40 -7.17
N TYR A 170 -6.04 -2.83 -5.96
CA TYR A 170 -5.01 -3.84 -5.73
C TYR A 170 -5.43 -4.85 -4.65
N ASN A 171 -4.86 -6.05 -4.71
CA ASN A 171 -4.97 -7.04 -3.64
C ASN A 171 -3.91 -6.78 -2.56
N ARG A 172 -4.19 -7.15 -1.31
CA ARG A 172 -3.26 -6.92 -0.19
C ARG A 172 -1.87 -7.51 -0.46
N TRP A 173 -1.80 -8.77 -0.84
CA TRP A 173 -0.53 -9.42 -1.17
C TRP A 173 0.25 -8.73 -2.30
N TRP A 174 -0.43 -8.07 -3.26
CA TRP A 174 0.24 -7.37 -4.35
C TRP A 174 0.98 -6.14 -3.83
N THR A 175 0.30 -5.30 -3.05
CA THR A 175 0.94 -4.08 -2.51
C THR A 175 2.06 -4.41 -1.53
N GLU A 176 1.90 -5.45 -0.72
CA GLU A 176 2.92 -5.96 0.21
C GLU A 176 4.13 -6.55 -0.50
N GLY A 177 3.89 -7.27 -1.59
CA GLY A 177 4.97 -7.81 -2.41
C GLY A 177 5.80 -6.71 -3.08
N ILE A 178 5.14 -5.68 -3.63
CA ILE A 178 5.81 -4.55 -4.27
C ILE A 178 6.56 -3.70 -3.23
N ALA A 179 5.94 -3.40 -2.09
CA ALA A 179 6.58 -2.61 -1.03
C ALA A 179 7.85 -3.28 -0.51
N GLN A 180 7.79 -4.59 -0.19
CA GLN A 180 8.99 -5.36 0.20
C GLN A 180 10.04 -5.44 -0.92
N TYR A 181 9.62 -5.55 -2.18
CA TYR A 181 10.55 -5.61 -3.31
C TYR A 181 11.31 -4.29 -3.49
N VAL A 182 10.60 -3.16 -3.39
CA VAL A 182 11.16 -1.81 -3.45
C VAL A 182 12.10 -1.55 -2.29
N GLU A 183 11.65 -1.85 -1.06
CA GLU A 183 12.45 -1.74 0.16
C GLU A 183 13.74 -2.56 0.04
N LYS A 184 13.65 -3.84 -0.33
CA LYS A 184 14.81 -4.69 -0.55
C LYS A 184 15.80 -4.11 -1.56
N LYS A 185 15.31 -3.51 -2.65
CA LYS A 185 16.18 -2.93 -3.70
C LYS A 185 16.86 -1.65 -3.23
N ILE A 186 16.19 -0.84 -2.42
CA ILE A 186 16.66 0.48 -1.97
C ILE A 186 17.54 0.36 -0.72
N THR A 187 17.13 -0.45 0.25
CA THR A 187 17.76 -0.54 1.58
C THR A 187 18.55 -1.84 1.79
N GLY A 188 18.27 -2.87 0.99
CA GLY A 188 18.79 -4.22 1.19
C GLY A 188 18.02 -5.02 2.25
N PHE A 189 17.02 -4.42 2.92
CA PHE A 189 16.24 -5.09 3.94
C PHE A 189 15.34 -6.17 3.33
N GLN A 190 15.25 -7.30 4.01
CA GLN A 190 14.26 -8.33 3.72
C GLN A 190 13.99 -9.14 4.98
N PHE A 191 12.72 -9.49 5.21
CA PHE A 191 12.38 -10.43 6.26
C PHE A 191 13.01 -11.80 6.01
N ARG A 192 13.37 -12.47 7.10
CA ARG A 192 13.83 -13.87 7.04
C ARG A 192 12.70 -14.77 6.55
N GLU A 193 13.08 -15.85 5.91
CA GLU A 193 12.12 -16.86 5.48
C GLU A 193 11.42 -17.47 6.71
N PRO A 194 10.09 -17.65 6.68
CA PRO A 194 9.30 -18.07 7.83
C PRO A 194 9.40 -19.58 8.11
N PHE A 195 10.23 -20.30 7.38
CA PHE A 195 10.42 -21.74 7.51
C PHE A 195 11.71 -22.03 8.26
N SER A 196 11.65 -22.87 9.29
CA SER A 196 12.86 -23.39 9.92
C SER A 196 13.45 -24.54 9.08
N ASP A 197 14.75 -24.82 9.23
CA ASP A 197 15.49 -25.83 8.46
C ASP A 197 14.84 -27.22 8.42
N ASN A 198 13.99 -27.54 9.41
CA ASN A 198 13.30 -28.83 9.55
C ASN A 198 11.82 -28.81 9.13
N GLN A 199 11.28 -27.68 8.69
CA GLN A 199 9.89 -27.55 8.25
C GLN A 199 9.77 -27.60 6.73
N LYS A 200 8.79 -28.35 6.23
CA LYS A 200 8.43 -28.29 4.81
C LYS A 200 7.88 -26.92 4.49
N MET A 201 8.44 -26.29 3.45
CA MET A 201 7.95 -25.04 2.89
C MET A 201 6.45 -25.17 2.61
N MET A 202 5.69 -24.17 3.05
CA MET A 202 4.26 -24.07 2.81
C MET A 202 4.01 -22.94 1.81
N ILE A 203 3.40 -23.29 0.68
CA ILE A 203 2.92 -22.31 -0.30
C ILE A 203 1.41 -22.13 -0.12
N LEU A 204 0.99 -20.88 0.07
CA LEU A 204 -0.40 -20.48 0.12
C LEU A 204 -0.95 -20.36 -1.31
N PRO A 205 -2.11 -20.95 -1.60
CA PRO A 205 -2.81 -20.68 -2.85
C PRO A 205 -3.11 -19.18 -3.03
N LEU A 206 -3.00 -18.64 -4.24
CA LEU A 206 -3.26 -17.23 -4.55
C LEU A 206 -4.67 -16.79 -4.15
N ASN A 207 -5.67 -17.68 -4.21
CA ASN A 207 -7.02 -17.36 -3.74
C ASN A 207 -7.10 -17.14 -2.21
N ILE A 208 -6.23 -17.79 -1.43
CA ILE A 208 -6.08 -17.55 0.01
C ILE A 208 -5.39 -16.21 0.23
N LEU A 209 -4.29 -15.92 -0.48
CA LEU A 209 -3.64 -14.60 -0.43
C LEU A 209 -4.60 -13.46 -0.80
N ASN A 210 -5.53 -13.70 -1.73
CA ASN A 210 -6.52 -12.69 -2.14
C ASN A 210 -7.59 -12.40 -1.09
N LYS A 211 -7.93 -13.35 -0.22
CA LYS A 211 -9.12 -13.28 0.65
C LYS A 211 -8.81 -13.28 2.15
N GLU A 212 -7.65 -13.81 2.52
CA GLU A 212 -7.32 -14.21 3.89
C GLU A 212 -5.90 -13.81 4.28
N PHE A 213 -5.37 -12.74 3.66
CA PHE A 213 -3.99 -12.31 3.81
C PHE A 213 -3.57 -12.11 5.27
N ASP A 214 -4.38 -11.39 6.06
CA ASP A 214 -4.09 -11.02 7.45
C ASP A 214 -4.54 -12.07 8.50
N ARG A 215 -4.81 -13.32 8.09
CA ARG A 215 -5.22 -14.40 9.02
C ARG A 215 -4.00 -15.14 9.59
N ASP A 216 -4.22 -16.34 10.16
CA ASP A 216 -3.28 -17.17 10.96
C ASP A 216 -1.92 -17.53 10.31
N LYS A 217 -1.60 -17.04 9.10
CA LYS A 217 -0.37 -17.33 8.35
C LYS A 217 0.30 -16.08 7.76
N GLY A 218 0.16 -14.94 8.44
CA GLY A 218 0.72 -13.64 8.02
C GLY A 218 2.17 -13.74 7.53
N ALA A 219 3.10 -14.25 8.34
CA ALA A 219 4.52 -14.32 7.95
C ALA A 219 4.77 -15.07 6.61
N ILE A 220 4.03 -16.16 6.35
CA ILE A 220 4.11 -16.90 5.08
C ILE A 220 3.48 -16.07 3.94
N ALA A 221 2.37 -15.38 4.20
CA ALA A 221 1.72 -14.53 3.22
C ALA A 221 2.61 -13.36 2.77
N TYR A 222 3.26 -12.68 3.71
CA TYR A 222 4.20 -11.58 3.43
C TYR A 222 5.41 -12.09 2.65
N TRP A 223 6.07 -13.16 3.12
CA TRP A 223 7.22 -13.76 2.43
C TRP A 223 6.86 -14.19 1.00
N GLN A 224 5.73 -14.90 0.83
CA GLN A 224 5.32 -15.38 -0.48
C GLN A 224 4.95 -14.24 -1.43
N SER A 225 4.41 -13.14 -0.92
CA SER A 225 4.11 -11.95 -1.72
C SER A 225 5.36 -11.39 -2.38
N LEU A 226 6.44 -11.23 -1.61
CA LEU A 226 7.74 -10.84 -2.16
C LEU A 226 8.22 -11.85 -3.21
N LYS A 227 8.14 -13.16 -2.93
CA LYS A 227 8.58 -14.20 -3.88
C LYS A 227 7.78 -14.21 -5.18
N ILE A 228 6.49 -13.88 -5.16
CA ILE A 228 5.68 -13.75 -6.37
C ILE A 228 6.16 -12.56 -7.21
N ILE A 229 6.46 -11.42 -6.58
CA ILE A 229 7.02 -10.26 -7.30
C ILE A 229 8.39 -10.57 -7.88
N GLU A 230 9.30 -11.16 -7.09
CA GLU A 230 10.61 -11.62 -7.58
C GLU A 230 10.46 -12.59 -8.76
N PHE A 231 9.51 -13.52 -8.71
CA PHE A 231 9.25 -14.43 -9.83
C PHE A 231 8.83 -13.69 -11.11
N ILE A 232 7.97 -12.67 -11.00
CA ILE A 232 7.57 -11.86 -12.15
C ILE A 232 8.78 -11.12 -12.72
N VAL A 233 9.58 -10.49 -11.87
CA VAL A 233 10.79 -9.76 -12.29
C VAL A 233 11.78 -10.70 -12.97
N ASP A 234 12.11 -11.82 -12.35
CA ASP A 234 13.11 -12.78 -12.82
C ASP A 234 12.75 -13.36 -14.20
N ASN A 235 11.46 -13.55 -14.50
CA ASN A 235 11.01 -14.22 -15.71
C ASN A 235 10.49 -13.28 -16.80
N TYR A 236 10.04 -12.07 -16.45
CA TYR A 236 9.35 -11.17 -17.37
C TYR A 236 9.87 -9.74 -17.37
N GLY A 237 10.78 -9.38 -16.45
CA GLY A 237 11.32 -8.03 -16.32
C GLY A 237 10.58 -7.15 -15.31
N GLU A 238 11.31 -6.22 -14.68
CA GLU A 238 10.78 -5.29 -13.68
C GLU A 238 9.72 -4.34 -14.27
N GLU A 239 9.86 -3.98 -15.56
CA GLU A 239 8.93 -3.11 -16.25
C GLU A 239 7.49 -3.68 -16.25
N LYS A 240 7.35 -5.00 -16.15
CA LYS A 240 6.04 -5.66 -16.12
C LYS A 240 5.27 -5.41 -14.84
N LEU A 241 5.93 -5.09 -13.74
CA LEU A 241 5.25 -4.68 -12.52
C LEU A 241 4.40 -3.43 -12.76
N PHE A 242 4.95 -2.45 -13.47
CA PHE A 242 4.26 -1.21 -13.84
C PHE A 242 3.10 -1.46 -14.81
N VAL A 243 3.29 -2.30 -15.82
CA VAL A 243 2.21 -2.67 -16.76
C VAL A 243 1.06 -3.39 -16.03
N ILE A 244 1.37 -4.23 -15.05
CA ILE A 244 0.34 -4.86 -14.20
C ILE A 244 -0.39 -3.80 -13.38
N MET A 245 0.33 -2.88 -12.73
CA MET A 245 -0.28 -1.79 -11.97
C MET A 245 -1.15 -0.87 -12.82
N ASP A 246 -0.76 -0.60 -14.07
CA ASP A 246 -1.55 0.20 -15.01
C ASP A 246 -2.87 -0.51 -15.39
N ASN A 247 -2.82 -1.82 -15.65
CA ASN A 247 -4.01 -2.61 -15.93
C ASN A 247 -4.94 -2.70 -14.72
N LEU A 248 -4.38 -2.86 -13.52
CA LEU A 248 -5.10 -2.75 -12.26
C LEU A 248 -5.77 -1.37 -12.14
N GLY A 249 -5.04 -0.28 -12.40
CA GLY A 249 -5.62 1.06 -12.45
C GLY A 249 -6.82 1.16 -13.39
N GLN A 250 -6.77 0.48 -14.54
CA GLN A 250 -7.86 0.46 -15.54
C GLN A 250 -9.09 -0.37 -15.10
N GLY A 251 -9.06 -1.00 -13.94
CA GLY A 251 -10.17 -1.75 -13.36
C GLY A 251 -10.11 -3.27 -13.60
N ASP A 252 -9.01 -3.78 -14.17
CA ASP A 252 -8.80 -5.22 -14.25
C ASP A 252 -8.60 -5.81 -12.85
N ASN A 253 -9.09 -7.03 -12.63
CA ASN A 253 -8.65 -7.81 -11.47
C ASN A 253 -7.24 -8.37 -11.70
N ILE A 254 -6.58 -8.80 -10.63
CA ILE A 254 -5.17 -9.25 -10.69
C ILE A 254 -4.93 -10.39 -11.69
N LYS A 255 -5.89 -11.30 -11.86
CA LYS A 255 -5.80 -12.37 -12.87
C LYS A 255 -5.79 -11.81 -14.29
N GLN A 256 -6.69 -10.87 -14.58
CA GLN A 256 -6.75 -10.19 -15.88
C GLN A 256 -5.48 -9.36 -16.12
N ALA A 257 -5.04 -8.59 -15.14
CA ALA A 257 -3.86 -7.75 -15.22
C ALA A 257 -2.60 -8.59 -15.50
N ILE A 258 -2.38 -9.70 -14.80
CA ILE A 258 -1.27 -10.62 -15.04
C ILE A 258 -1.35 -11.25 -16.45
N THR A 259 -2.52 -11.78 -16.83
CA THR A 259 -2.73 -12.40 -18.15
C THR A 259 -2.37 -11.44 -19.28
N LYS A 260 -2.87 -10.19 -19.21
CA LYS A 260 -2.63 -9.17 -20.24
C LYS A 260 -1.19 -8.67 -20.26
N SER A 261 -0.63 -8.35 -19.09
CA SER A 261 0.69 -7.71 -18.98
C SER A 261 1.83 -8.65 -19.38
N LEU A 262 1.70 -9.92 -18.98
CA LEU A 262 2.70 -10.95 -19.23
C LEU A 262 2.43 -11.74 -20.52
N ASN A 263 1.26 -11.57 -21.13
CA ASN A 263 0.80 -12.33 -22.30
C ASN A 263 0.84 -13.86 -22.06
N VAL A 264 0.27 -14.29 -20.93
CA VAL A 264 0.28 -15.69 -20.47
C VAL A 264 -1.14 -16.19 -20.19
N ASN A 265 -1.35 -17.51 -20.25
CA ASN A 265 -2.52 -18.10 -19.60
C ASN A 265 -2.30 -18.10 -18.09
N PHE A 266 -3.23 -17.51 -17.33
CA PHE A 266 -3.08 -17.39 -15.87
C PHE A 266 -2.91 -18.73 -15.16
N LYS A 267 -3.62 -19.79 -15.59
CA LYS A 267 -3.56 -21.09 -14.91
C LYS A 267 -2.18 -21.73 -15.09
N ASP A 268 -1.63 -21.64 -16.30
CA ASP A 268 -0.31 -22.18 -16.60
C ASP A 268 0.77 -21.37 -15.87
N TRP A 269 0.64 -20.04 -15.84
CA TRP A 269 1.51 -19.15 -15.07
C TRP A 269 1.48 -19.46 -13.57
N GLU A 270 0.29 -19.68 -13.00
CA GLU A 270 0.14 -20.03 -11.58
C GLU A 270 0.82 -21.37 -11.24
N ILE A 271 0.72 -22.36 -12.13
CA ILE A 271 1.42 -23.64 -11.96
C ILE A 271 2.94 -23.44 -12.00
N SER A 272 3.45 -22.68 -12.97
CA SER A 272 4.89 -22.37 -13.07
C SER A 272 5.41 -21.61 -11.86
N LEU A 273 4.64 -20.64 -11.35
CA LEU A 273 4.94 -19.92 -10.11
C LEU A 273 5.10 -20.91 -8.95
N TYR A 274 4.12 -21.77 -8.70
CA TYR A 274 4.19 -22.71 -7.58
C TYR A 274 5.34 -23.72 -7.72
N GLN A 275 5.64 -24.16 -8.95
CA GLN A 275 6.81 -25.01 -9.20
C GLN A 275 8.11 -24.28 -8.88
N ALA A 276 8.26 -23.03 -9.30
CA ALA A 276 9.45 -22.23 -9.04
C ALA A 276 9.65 -21.95 -7.54
N LEU A 277 8.57 -21.64 -6.81
CA LEU A 277 8.62 -21.44 -5.36
C LEU A 277 9.07 -22.70 -4.61
N LEU A 278 8.70 -23.89 -5.09
CA LEU A 278 9.12 -25.16 -4.50
C LEU A 278 10.54 -25.60 -4.90
N GLN A 279 11.10 -25.04 -5.98
CA GLN A 279 12.40 -25.44 -6.56
C GLN A 279 13.58 -24.56 -6.12
N LYS A 280 13.38 -23.33 -5.63
CA LYS A 280 14.46 -22.43 -5.17
C LYS A 280 15.14 -22.89 -3.85
N ASN A 281 15.28 -24.20 -3.64
CA ASN A 281 16.10 -24.85 -2.61
C ASN A 281 17.42 -25.33 -3.19
#